data_AF-A0A401U0C6-F1
#
_entry.id   AF-A0A401U0C6-F1
#
_cell.length_a   1.000
_cell.length_b   1.000
_cell.length_c   1.000
_cell.angle_alpha   90.00
_cell.angle_beta   90.00
_cell.angle_gamma   90.00
#
_symmetry.space_group_name_H-M   'P 1'
#
loop_
_entity.id
_entity.type
_entity.pdbx_description
1 polymer ?
#
loop_
_entity_poly.entity_id
_entity_poly.type
_entity_poly.pdbx_seq_one_letter_code
_entity_poly.pdbx_strand_id
1 'polypeptide(L)' 'KLGEEAVETVIAAVENDRDHLIAESADLVFHLLVLLKSRGVKLEDVEAALEKRTAMSGLEEKASRKRD' A
#
# COMPACT_ATOMS: atom_id res chain seq x y z
N LYS A 1 2.61 16.20 -4.79
CA LYS A 1 3.41 15.28 -3.96
C LYS A 1 2.80 13.89 -3.92
N LEU A 2 1.90 13.47 -3.02
CA LEU A 2 1.43 12.05 -3.02
C LEU A 2 1.13 11.42 -4.41
N GLY A 3 0.34 12.11 -5.26
CA GLY A 3 0.04 11.61 -6.61
C GLY A 3 1.22 11.64 -7.60
N GLU A 4 2.18 12.52 -7.38
CA GLU A 4 3.46 12.64 -8.11
C GLU A 4 4.38 11.47 -7.72
N GLU A 5 4.63 11.27 -6.41
CA GLU A 5 5.47 10.15 -5.95
C GLU A 5 4.88 8.79 -6.37
N ALA A 6 3.55 8.68 -6.45
CA ALA A 6 2.89 7.45 -6.90
C ALA A 6 3.21 7.14 -8.37
N VAL A 7 3.29 8.18 -9.22
CA VAL A 7 3.66 8.04 -10.62
C VAL A 7 5.15 7.74 -10.74
N GLU A 8 5.99 8.45 -10.00
CA GLU A 8 7.45 8.25 -9.99
C GLU A 8 7.83 6.85 -9.48
N THR A 9 7.17 6.35 -8.43
CA THR A 9 7.32 4.97 -7.93
C THR A 9 6.99 3.94 -9.03
N VAL A 10 5.92 4.16 -9.79
CA VAL A 10 5.53 3.26 -10.90
C VAL A 10 6.55 3.31 -12.03
N ILE A 11 7.06 4.49 -12.37
CA ILE A 11 8.10 4.66 -13.40
C ILE A 11 9.37 3.92 -12.97
N ALA A 12 9.86 4.15 -11.75
CA ALA A 12 11.06 3.49 -11.23
C ALA A 12 10.92 1.95 -11.23
N ALA A 13 9.73 1.43 -10.92
CA ALA A 13 9.44 0.01 -10.99
C ALA A 13 9.51 -0.54 -12.43
N VAL A 14 8.96 0.18 -13.41
CA VAL A 14 9.00 -0.21 -14.83
C VAL A 14 10.44 -0.16 -15.38
N GLU A 15 11.22 0.82 -14.96
CA GLU A 15 12.61 1.00 -15.37
C GLU A 15 13.59 0.02 -14.68
N ASN A 16 13.11 -0.76 -13.71
CA ASN A 16 13.94 -1.62 -12.84
C ASN A 16 15.05 -0.85 -12.10
N ASP A 17 14.81 0.44 -11.82
CA ASP A 17 15.70 1.26 -11.00
C ASP A 17 15.39 1.02 -9.52
N ARG A 18 16.20 0.17 -8.89
CA ARG A 18 16.00 -0.22 -7.50
C ARG A 18 16.19 0.94 -6.52
N ASP A 19 17.18 1.78 -6.74
CA ASP A 19 17.52 2.84 -5.79
C ASP A 19 16.50 3.97 -5.88
N HIS A 20 16.08 4.30 -7.11
CA HIS A 20 14.98 5.24 -7.33
C HIS A 20 13.66 4.71 -6.78
N LEU A 21 13.35 3.43 -6.99
CA LEU A 21 12.15 2.80 -6.43
C LEU A 21 12.10 2.90 -4.90
N ILE A 22 13.23 2.69 -4.21
CA ILE A 22 13.32 2.82 -2.76
C ILE A 22 13.06 4.27 -2.32
N ALA A 23 13.66 5.24 -3.01
CA ALA A 23 13.50 6.66 -2.70
C ALA A 23 12.04 7.11 -2.86
N GLU A 24 11.43 6.85 -4.02
CA GLU A 24 10.06 7.26 -4.32
C GLU A 24 9.03 6.53 -3.44
N SER A 25 9.29 5.26 -3.09
CA SER A 25 8.45 4.54 -2.12
C SER A 25 8.50 5.18 -0.74
N ALA A 26 9.65 5.68 -0.30
CA ALA A 26 9.78 6.36 0.98
C ALA A 26 8.99 7.68 0.98
N ASP A 27 9.11 8.47 -0.08
CA ASP A 27 8.38 9.73 -0.23
C ASP A 27 6.86 9.52 -0.36
N LEU A 28 6.44 8.48 -1.07
CA LEU A 28 5.04 8.06 -1.16
C LEU A 28 4.47 7.72 0.23
N VAL A 29 5.18 6.92 1.02
CA VAL A 29 4.76 6.57 2.39
C VAL A 29 4.73 7.80 3.28
N PHE A 30 5.76 8.65 3.23
CA PHE A 30 5.81 9.90 4.00
C PHE A 30 4.60 10.79 3.68
N HIS A 31 4.36 11.06 2.40
CA HIS A 31 3.26 11.91 1.97
C HIS A 31 1.89 11.29 2.26
N LEU A 32 1.78 9.96 2.27
CA LEU A 32 0.56 9.27 2.69
C LEU A 32 0.29 9.51 4.18
N LEU A 33 1.29 9.32 5.04
CA LEU A 33 1.15 9.54 6.48
C LEU A 33 0.79 11.01 6.79
N VAL A 34 1.41 11.97 6.11
CA VAL A 34 1.07 13.40 6.23
C VAL A 34 -0.38 13.66 5.80
N LEU A 35 -0.82 13.08 4.68
CA LEU A 35 -2.20 13.21 4.20
C LEU A 35 -3.20 12.64 5.22
N LEU A 36 -2.98 11.42 5.73
CA LEU A 36 -3.85 10.79 6.73
C LEU A 36 -4.00 11.69 7.96
N LYS A 37 -2.86 12.17 8.50
CA LYS A 37 -2.85 13.10 9.64
C LYS A 37 -3.64 14.38 9.35
N SER A 38 -3.49 14.97 8.16
CA SER A 38 -4.22 16.19 7.76
C SER A 38 -5.73 15.99 7.65
N ARG A 39 -6.19 14.75 7.45
CA ARG A 39 -7.61 14.37 7.36
C ARG A 39 -8.16 13.81 8.66
N GLY A 40 -7.35 13.77 9.73
CA GLY A 40 -7.75 13.18 11.01
C GLY A 40 -7.97 11.67 10.94
N VAL A 41 -7.42 11.00 9.92
CA VAL A 41 -7.46 9.54 9.78
C VAL A 41 -6.28 8.97 10.54
N LYS A 42 -6.54 8.02 11.43
CA LYS A 42 -5.47 7.36 12.18
C LYS A 42 -4.85 6.24 11.36
N LEU A 43 -3.57 5.94 11.60
CA LEU A 43 -2.90 4.86 10.87
C LEU A 43 -3.55 3.50 11.20
N GLU A 44 -3.98 3.34 12.45
CA GLU A 44 -4.68 2.16 12.97
C GLU A 44 -5.99 1.88 12.20
N ASP A 45 -6.68 2.91 11.72
CA ASP A 45 -7.89 2.75 10.90
C ASP A 45 -7.56 2.15 9.52
N VAL A 46 -6.42 2.55 8.94
CA VAL A 46 -5.90 2.01 7.67
C VAL A 46 -5.41 0.57 7.87
N GLU A 47 -4.71 0.29 8.97
CA GLU A 47 -4.28 -1.06 9.33
C GLU A 47 -5.47 -2.01 9.52
N ALA A 48 -6.53 -1.57 10.21
CA ALA A 48 -7.75 -2.35 10.37
C ALA A 48 -8.45 -2.63 9.02
N ALA A 49 -8.39 -1.71 8.06
CA ALA A 49 -8.89 -1.94 6.71
C ALA A 49 -8.03 -2.96 5.95
N LEU A 50 -6.71 -2.91 6.10
CA LEU A 50 -5.78 -3.89 5.52
C LEU A 50 -5.99 -5.29 6.11
N GLU A 51 -6.15 -5.40 7.42
CA GLU A 51 -6.41 -6.68 8.12
C GLU A 51 -7.72 -7.32 7.64
N LYS A 52 -8.79 -6.53 7.47
CA LYS A 52 -10.04 -7.04 6.91
C LYS A 52 -9.85 -7.60 5.50
N ARG A 53 -9.01 -6.96 4.67
CA ARG A 53 -8.72 -7.42 3.30
C ARG A 53 -7.96 -8.74 3.30
N THR A 54 -6.94 -8.89 4.16
CA THR A 54 -6.15 -10.14 4.25
C THR A 54 -6.93 -11.26 4.94
N ALA A 55 -7.81 -10.94 5.89
CA ALA A 55 -8.69 -11.92 6.52
C ALA A 55 -9.72 -12.48 5.52
N MET A 56 -10.33 -11.63 4.69
CA MET A 56 -11.21 -12.09 3.62
C MET A 56 -10.46 -12.98 2.62
N SER A 57 -9.29 -12.56 2.14
CA SER A 57 -8.53 -13.37 1.18
C SER A 57 -8.12 -14.73 1.76
N GLY A 58 -7.75 -14.79 3.04
CA GLY A 58 -7.42 -16.05 3.71
C GLY A 58 -8.62 -16.95 3.97
N LEU A 59 -9.83 -16.40 4.16
CA LEU A 59 -11.07 -17.16 4.26
C LEU A 59 -11.50 -17.70 2.89
N GLU A 60 -11.41 -16.88 1.84
CA GLU A 60 -11.68 -17.28 0.45
C GLU A 60 -10.69 -18.35 -0.02
N GLU A 61 -9.40 -18.19 0.27
CA GLU A 61 -8.35 -19.17 -0.03
C GLU A 61 -8.55 -20.50 0.71
N LYS A 62 -9.06 -20.47 1.95
CA LYS A 62 -9.43 -21.70 2.67
C LYS A 62 -10.70 -22.35 2.13
N ALA A 63 -11.67 -21.55 1.70
CA ALA A 63 -12.91 -22.06 1.10
C ALA A 63 -12.64 -22.72 -0.26
N SER A 64 -11.70 -22.21 -1.05
CA SER A 64 -11.29 -22.81 -2.33
C SER A 64 -10.55 -24.14 -2.18
N ARG A 65 -9.93 -24.41 -1.02
CA ARG A 65 -9.22 -25.68 -0.75
C ARG A 65 -10.12 -26.86 -0.41
N LYS A 66 -11.42 -26.66 -0.14
CA LYS A 66 -12.34 -27.73 0.32
C LYS A 66 -13.07 -28.48 -0.81
N ARG A 67 -12.54 -28.39 -2.04
CA ARG A 67 -13.01 -29.15 -3.20
C ARG A 67 -11.81 -29.78 -3.91
N ASP A 68 -11.16 -30.71 -3.24
CA ASP A 68 -10.34 -31.79 -3.83
C ASP A 68 -10.48 -33.02 -2.93
#